data_AF-A0A2N1C3G7-F1
#
_entry.id   AF-A0A2N1C3G7-F1
#
_cell.length_a   1.000
_cell.length_b   1.000
_cell.length_c   1.000
_cell.angle_alpha   90.00
_cell.angle_beta   90.00
_cell.angle_gamma   90.00
#
_symmetry.space_group_name_H-M   'P 1'
#
loop_
_entity.id
_entity.type
_entity.pdbx_description
1 polymer ?
#
loop_
_entity_poly.entity_id
_entity_poly.type
_entity_poly.pdbx_seq_one_letter_code
_entity_poly.pdbx_strand_id
1 'polypeptide(L)'
;MFSKMTTYLIVVAYALFLSGCASNVYFLDAASKNDELKNNNATSGNTVKLYIDAFGNLYPDNGYQTNQINEDLSGSLYDQSTAGNLCSSSNRALTGDAKLLCKTVVNETCDVKNKPCFPNEQWLSAQTQLWKNAGTKIYSYASNNKAKRIFFLIHGFNNTVKDSAPMYELVKKEVTTLTGEENKPLFVEIYWDGFEGLPLSGAWSSAQSSGPLVGFNLRQLFKGVQTAYANNNVELPNVSVFTHSSGAFIIGATLGDPYGALPDLKDPKSPEYAHFKKLRNGQNKTHPIPNFPQFRVGMIAAATPSETFTHFNENPTGEETGILSNNTSLIFSINENDFALNKGFGLQNVNALGASGAGADLALYCDELAYLKDGQVESYAFNFAHPKSWFLDLWDEHNVKSYLSHDNKKVFLQSLLGMDFTYKNLCSNKS
;
A
#
# COMPACT_ATOMS: atom_id res chain seq x y z
N MET A 1 22.98 -19.70 40.33
CA MET A 1 23.07 -20.54 39.11
C MET A 1 21.71 -20.75 38.45
N PHE A 2 20.66 -21.11 39.21
CA PHE A 2 19.28 -21.24 38.71
C PHE A 2 18.73 -20.02 37.95
N SER A 3 18.90 -18.80 38.46
CA SER A 3 18.39 -17.58 37.80
C SER A 3 18.95 -17.34 36.39
N LYS A 4 20.24 -17.61 36.15
CA LYS A 4 20.84 -17.46 34.80
C LYS A 4 20.31 -18.52 33.83
N MET A 5 20.07 -19.74 34.29
CA MET A 5 19.56 -20.83 33.47
C MET A 5 18.10 -20.59 33.05
N THR A 6 17.28 -20.01 33.94
CA THR A 6 15.90 -19.61 33.62
C THR A 6 15.86 -18.47 32.59
N THR A 7 16.72 -17.45 32.72
CA THR A 7 16.80 -16.38 31.72
C THR A 7 17.24 -16.91 30.35
N TYR A 8 18.23 -17.81 30.29
CA TYR A 8 18.64 -18.43 29.03
C TYR A 8 17.53 -19.27 28.39
N LEU A 9 16.79 -20.05 29.17
CA LEU A 9 15.65 -20.83 28.65
C LEU A 9 14.52 -19.93 28.15
N ILE A 10 14.24 -18.81 28.83
CA ILE A 10 13.24 -17.83 28.36
C ILE A 10 13.70 -17.17 27.06
N VAL A 11 14.97 -16.76 26.96
CA VAL A 11 15.52 -16.14 25.74
C VAL A 11 15.58 -17.12 24.58
N VAL A 12 15.96 -18.38 24.81
CA VAL A 12 16.00 -19.42 23.77
C VAL A 12 14.58 -19.84 23.35
N ALA A 13 13.65 -19.96 24.30
CA ALA A 13 12.24 -20.20 23.97
C ALA A 13 11.66 -19.02 23.18
N TYR A 14 11.94 -17.77 23.57
CA TYR A 14 11.56 -16.58 22.80
C TYR A 14 12.17 -16.62 21.39
N ALA A 15 13.47 -16.92 21.26
CA ALA A 15 14.14 -17.00 19.95
C ALA A 15 13.54 -18.09 19.05
N LEU A 16 13.17 -19.25 19.60
CA LEU A 16 12.52 -20.35 18.87
C LEU A 16 11.06 -20.04 18.52
N PHE A 17 10.34 -19.28 19.34
CA PHE A 17 8.98 -18.81 19.02
C PHE A 17 8.98 -17.69 17.97
N LEU A 18 10.10 -16.98 17.80
CA LEU A 18 10.24 -15.89 16.83
C LEU A 18 10.68 -16.35 15.43
N SER A 19 11.04 -17.63 15.25
CA SER A 19 11.51 -18.19 13.98
C SER A 19 10.39 -18.76 13.09
N GLY A 20 9.17 -18.22 13.16
CA GLY A 20 8.12 -18.58 12.19
C GLY A 20 8.59 -18.31 10.76
N CYS A 21 8.06 -19.02 9.77
CA CYS A 21 8.38 -18.74 8.36
C CYS A 21 7.51 -17.57 7.87
N ALA A 22 8.09 -16.70 7.03
CA ALA A 22 7.31 -15.74 6.25
C ALA A 22 6.61 -16.48 5.10
N SER A 23 5.31 -16.23 4.89
CA SER A 23 4.56 -16.73 3.73
C SER A 23 3.97 -15.57 2.94
N ASN A 24 3.76 -15.79 1.64
CA ASN A 24 2.97 -14.87 0.83
C ASN A 24 1.48 -15.14 1.09
N VAL A 25 0.70 -14.07 1.15
CA VAL A 25 -0.76 -14.17 1.17
C VAL A 25 -1.25 -14.06 -0.27
N TYR A 26 -1.90 -15.07 -0.83
CA TYR A 26 -2.43 -15.00 -2.20
C TYR A 26 -3.92 -14.63 -2.23
N PHE A 27 -4.33 -13.72 -3.11
CA PHE A 27 -5.73 -13.28 -3.23
C PHE A 27 -6.52 -13.86 -4.41
N LEU A 28 -6.09 -14.97 -5.02
CA LEU A 28 -6.80 -15.58 -6.16
C LEU A 28 -8.27 -15.92 -5.84
N ASP A 29 -8.53 -16.48 -4.66
CA ASP A 29 -9.88 -16.81 -4.20
C ASP A 29 -10.77 -15.58 -4.03
N ALA A 30 -10.21 -14.50 -3.51
CA ALA A 30 -10.94 -13.25 -3.31
C ALA A 30 -11.15 -12.50 -4.64
N ALA A 31 -10.16 -12.52 -5.53
CA ALA A 31 -10.19 -11.91 -6.85
C ALA A 31 -11.25 -12.57 -7.75
N SER A 32 -11.28 -13.91 -7.81
CA SER A 32 -12.25 -14.68 -8.58
C SER A 32 -13.70 -14.50 -8.10
N LYS A 33 -13.93 -14.49 -6.78
CA LYS A 33 -15.27 -14.25 -6.19
C LYS A 33 -15.79 -12.82 -6.43
N ASN A 34 -14.91 -11.87 -6.76
CA ASN A 34 -15.31 -10.51 -7.12
C ASN A 34 -16.21 -10.51 -8.38
N ASP A 35 -16.07 -11.48 -9.27
CA ASP A 35 -16.90 -11.63 -10.48
C ASP A 35 -18.30 -12.19 -10.18
N GLU A 36 -18.39 -13.17 -9.26
CA GLU A 36 -19.67 -13.78 -8.85
C GLU A 36 -20.61 -12.75 -8.22
N LEU A 37 -20.06 -11.80 -7.45
CA LEU A 37 -20.83 -10.72 -6.84
C LEU A 37 -21.33 -9.70 -7.89
N LYS A 38 -20.60 -9.48 -8.99
CA LYS A 38 -21.03 -8.58 -10.09
C LYS A 38 -22.26 -9.11 -10.82
N ASN A 39 -22.32 -10.41 -11.07
CA ASN A 39 -23.42 -11.04 -11.81
C ASN A 39 -24.71 -11.12 -11.00
N ASN A 40 -24.60 -11.14 -9.65
CA ASN A 40 -25.76 -11.26 -8.76
C ASN A 40 -26.26 -9.91 -8.21
N ASN A 41 -25.41 -8.87 -8.19
CA ASN A 41 -25.76 -7.53 -7.73
C ASN A 41 -25.35 -6.48 -8.75
N ALA A 42 -26.01 -6.47 -9.91
CA ALA A 42 -25.92 -5.35 -10.82
C ALA A 42 -26.32 -4.06 -10.08
N THR A 43 -25.39 -3.10 -10.02
CA THR A 43 -25.60 -1.65 -9.81
C THR A 43 -25.75 -1.02 -8.42
N SER A 44 -25.60 -1.69 -7.27
CA SER A 44 -25.80 -1.00 -5.97
C SER A 44 -24.54 -0.67 -5.14
N GLY A 45 -23.34 -1.08 -5.57
CA GLY A 45 -22.12 -0.89 -4.80
C GLY A 45 -21.33 0.38 -5.14
N ASN A 46 -21.16 1.30 -4.19
CA ASN A 46 -20.20 2.42 -4.26
C ASN A 46 -18.75 1.97 -3.94
N THR A 47 -18.35 0.77 -4.36
CA THR A 47 -17.04 0.19 -4.05
C THR A 47 -16.47 -0.59 -5.21
N VAL A 48 -15.21 -0.29 -5.57
CA VAL A 48 -14.37 -1.10 -6.43
C VAL A 48 -13.32 -1.81 -5.57
N LYS A 49 -13.09 -3.09 -5.78
CA LYS A 49 -12.02 -3.86 -5.11
C LYS A 49 -10.98 -4.27 -6.12
N LEU A 50 -9.70 -4.07 -5.78
CA LEU A 50 -8.54 -4.49 -6.56
C LEU A 50 -7.65 -5.35 -5.68
N TYR A 51 -7.07 -6.40 -6.25
CA TYR A 51 -6.16 -7.32 -5.58
C TYR A 51 -4.83 -7.30 -6.33
N ILE A 52 -3.72 -7.12 -5.64
CA ILE A 52 -2.40 -6.91 -6.23
C ILE A 52 -1.41 -7.85 -5.55
N ASP A 53 -0.55 -8.53 -6.30
CA ASP A 53 0.50 -9.35 -5.68
C ASP A 53 1.62 -8.49 -5.03
N ALA A 54 2.54 -9.12 -4.29
CA ALA A 54 3.67 -8.46 -3.64
C ALA A 54 4.57 -7.67 -4.61
N PHE A 55 4.55 -8.01 -5.90
CA PHE A 55 5.42 -7.45 -6.93
C PHE A 55 4.71 -6.39 -7.78
N GLY A 56 3.45 -6.08 -7.46
CA GLY A 56 2.65 -5.08 -8.15
C GLY A 56 1.88 -5.59 -9.37
N ASN A 57 1.77 -6.91 -9.57
CA ASN A 57 0.90 -7.47 -10.60
C ASN A 57 -0.56 -7.45 -10.12
N LEU A 58 -1.45 -6.89 -10.94
CA LEU A 58 -2.88 -6.92 -10.70
C LEU A 58 -3.41 -8.33 -10.97
N TYR A 59 -4.12 -8.89 -10.00
CA TYR A 59 -4.91 -10.10 -10.21
C TYR A 59 -6.04 -9.81 -11.21
N PRO A 60 -6.30 -10.72 -12.17
CA PRO A 60 -7.39 -10.53 -13.11
C PRO A 60 -8.72 -10.59 -12.37
N ASP A 61 -9.66 -9.75 -12.81
CA ASP A 61 -11.01 -9.67 -12.23
C ASP A 61 -11.82 -10.97 -12.45
N ASN A 62 -11.42 -11.80 -13.40
CA ASN A 62 -12.08 -13.06 -13.75
C ASN A 62 -11.12 -14.07 -14.41
N GLY A 63 -11.55 -15.33 -14.40
CA GLY A 63 -11.00 -16.39 -15.24
C GLY A 63 -10.00 -17.34 -14.57
N TYR A 64 -9.33 -16.97 -13.46
CA TYR A 64 -8.55 -17.95 -12.70
C TYR A 64 -9.42 -18.90 -11.89
N GLN A 65 -8.99 -20.16 -11.76
CA GLN A 65 -9.60 -21.14 -10.86
C GLN A 65 -8.89 -21.10 -9.51
N THR A 66 -9.68 -21.03 -8.43
CA THR A 66 -9.21 -20.85 -7.04
C THR A 66 -8.29 -21.95 -6.54
N ASN A 67 -8.50 -23.20 -6.97
CA ASN A 67 -7.82 -24.37 -6.41
C ASN A 67 -6.47 -24.67 -7.08
N GLN A 68 -5.83 -23.69 -7.71
CA GLN A 68 -4.64 -23.90 -8.56
C GLN A 68 -3.39 -23.15 -8.10
N ILE A 69 -3.43 -22.55 -6.90
CA ILE A 69 -2.24 -21.94 -6.31
C ILE A 69 -1.26 -23.03 -5.90
N ASN A 70 0.01 -22.86 -6.25
CA ASN A 70 1.06 -23.66 -5.63
C ASN A 70 1.54 -22.95 -4.36
N GLU A 71 1.10 -23.41 -3.20
CA GLU A 71 1.54 -22.87 -1.91
C GLU A 71 3.05 -23.07 -1.67
N ASP A 72 3.67 -24.05 -2.33
CA ASP A 72 5.13 -24.26 -2.25
C ASP A 72 5.95 -23.21 -3.01
N LEU A 73 5.30 -22.42 -3.87
CA LEU A 73 5.95 -21.33 -4.58
C LEU A 73 5.76 -20.04 -3.79
N SER A 74 6.84 -19.49 -3.26
CA SER A 74 6.86 -18.15 -2.65
C SER A 74 6.99 -17.02 -3.70
N GLY A 75 6.51 -17.25 -4.91
CA GLY A 75 6.70 -16.37 -6.07
C GLY A 75 5.54 -15.40 -6.33
N SER A 76 5.75 -14.52 -7.31
CA SER A 76 4.77 -13.60 -7.87
C SER A 76 3.62 -14.31 -8.59
N LEU A 77 2.58 -13.57 -8.98
CA LEU A 77 1.53 -14.05 -9.88
C LEU A 77 2.09 -14.53 -11.22
N TYR A 78 3.19 -13.92 -11.68
CA TYR A 78 3.90 -14.37 -12.88
C TYR A 78 4.56 -15.73 -12.66
N ASP A 79 5.19 -15.95 -11.52
CA ASP A 79 5.80 -17.25 -11.17
C ASP A 79 4.72 -18.34 -11.06
N GLN A 80 3.60 -18.04 -10.40
CA GLN A 80 2.45 -18.96 -10.29
C GLN A 80 1.85 -19.30 -11.67
N SER A 81 1.84 -18.33 -12.60
CA SER A 81 1.36 -18.52 -13.96
C SER A 81 2.33 -19.35 -14.82
N THR A 82 3.63 -19.11 -14.68
CA THR A 82 4.70 -19.77 -15.44
C THR A 82 4.97 -21.20 -14.95
N ALA A 83 4.80 -21.46 -13.65
CA ALA A 83 4.88 -22.81 -13.07
C ALA A 83 3.85 -23.80 -13.66
N GLY A 84 2.90 -23.29 -14.45
CA GLY A 84 1.97 -24.10 -15.23
C GLY A 84 0.67 -24.44 -14.50
N ASN A 85 0.50 -24.11 -13.22
CA ASN A 85 -0.73 -24.44 -12.50
C ASN A 85 -1.89 -23.51 -12.86
N LEU A 86 -1.68 -22.19 -12.87
CA LEU A 86 -2.74 -21.23 -13.21
C LEU A 86 -3.07 -21.19 -14.72
N CYS A 87 -2.06 -21.41 -15.56
CA CYS A 87 -2.17 -21.30 -17.02
C CYS A 87 -2.06 -22.65 -17.76
N SER A 88 -2.32 -23.76 -17.06
CA SER A 88 -2.24 -25.12 -17.63
C SER A 88 -3.09 -25.29 -18.89
N SER A 89 -2.66 -26.18 -19.80
CA SER A 89 -3.39 -26.50 -21.04
C SER A 89 -4.73 -27.22 -20.82
N SER A 90 -5.02 -27.67 -19.60
CA SER A 90 -6.33 -28.16 -19.15
C SER A 90 -7.30 -27.00 -18.83
N ASN A 91 -6.82 -25.77 -18.62
CA ASN A 91 -7.65 -24.58 -18.40
C ASN A 91 -8.19 -23.97 -19.72
N ARG A 92 -8.62 -24.78 -20.69
CA ARG A 92 -9.07 -24.27 -22.03
C ARG A 92 -10.28 -23.32 -21.98
N ALA A 93 -10.92 -23.18 -20.83
CA ALA A 93 -12.05 -22.27 -20.60
C ALA A 93 -11.65 -20.90 -20.03
N LEU A 94 -10.36 -20.53 -19.95
CA LEU A 94 -9.98 -19.18 -19.52
C LEU A 94 -10.66 -18.12 -20.41
N THR A 95 -11.37 -17.20 -19.78
CA THR A 95 -11.99 -16.03 -20.40
C THR A 95 -11.40 -14.75 -19.80
N GLY A 96 -11.78 -13.60 -20.40
CA GLY A 96 -11.48 -12.29 -19.85
C GLY A 96 -9.99 -12.02 -19.56
N ASP A 97 -9.73 -11.48 -18.38
CA ASP A 97 -8.43 -10.93 -17.98
C ASP A 97 -7.40 -12.04 -17.71
N ALA A 98 -7.79 -13.18 -17.12
CA ALA A 98 -6.86 -14.30 -16.93
C ALA A 98 -6.36 -14.88 -18.26
N LYS A 99 -7.22 -14.91 -19.30
CA LYS A 99 -6.79 -15.32 -20.65
C LYS A 99 -5.74 -14.39 -21.22
N LEU A 100 -5.83 -13.09 -20.94
CA LEU A 100 -4.85 -12.11 -21.38
C LEU A 100 -3.48 -12.41 -20.78
N LEU A 101 -3.42 -12.66 -19.46
CA LEU A 101 -2.17 -13.02 -18.76
C LEU A 101 -1.61 -14.37 -19.24
N CYS A 102 -2.44 -15.42 -19.27
CA CYS A 102 -1.95 -16.76 -19.59
C CYS A 102 -1.40 -16.91 -21.01
N LYS A 103 -1.84 -16.09 -21.97
CA LYS A 103 -1.25 -16.06 -23.32
C LYS A 103 0.21 -15.66 -23.33
N THR A 104 0.68 -14.94 -22.32
CA THR A 104 2.05 -14.39 -22.27
C THR A 104 3.08 -15.35 -21.67
N VAL A 105 2.65 -16.48 -21.09
CA VAL A 105 3.51 -17.46 -20.39
C VAL A 105 3.60 -18.84 -21.06
N VAL A 106 2.89 -19.06 -22.18
CA VAL A 106 2.72 -20.39 -22.81
C VAL A 106 4.04 -21.07 -23.20
N ASN A 107 5.08 -20.29 -23.49
CA ASN A 107 6.38 -20.79 -23.96
C ASN A 107 7.54 -20.42 -23.02
N GLU A 108 7.24 -19.95 -21.81
CA GLU A 108 8.27 -19.51 -20.88
C GLU A 108 8.88 -20.72 -20.15
N THR A 109 10.19 -20.86 -20.24
CA THR A 109 10.96 -21.90 -19.54
C THR A 109 11.75 -21.25 -18.42
N CYS A 110 11.10 -21.04 -17.28
CA CYS A 110 11.75 -20.52 -16.10
C CYS A 110 11.70 -21.50 -14.94
N ASP A 111 12.83 -21.65 -14.25
CA ASP A 111 12.97 -22.48 -13.06
C ASP A 111 12.50 -21.72 -11.81
N VAL A 112 11.18 -21.51 -11.73
CA VAL A 112 10.50 -20.83 -10.62
C VAL A 112 10.87 -21.37 -9.24
N LYS A 113 11.34 -22.63 -9.15
CA LYS A 113 11.69 -23.28 -7.87
C LYS A 113 13.04 -22.83 -7.35
N ASN A 114 14.01 -22.63 -8.24
CA ASN A 114 15.38 -22.25 -7.86
C ASN A 114 15.68 -20.77 -8.10
N LYS A 115 14.77 -20.06 -8.79
CA LYS A 115 14.96 -18.94 -9.73
C LYS A 115 13.70 -18.06 -9.87
N PRO A 116 13.43 -17.01 -9.07
CA PRO A 116 12.32 -16.10 -9.37
C PRO A 116 12.42 -15.56 -10.80
N CYS A 117 11.30 -15.56 -11.51
CA CYS A 117 11.25 -15.21 -12.91
C CYS A 117 10.84 -13.75 -13.07
N PHE A 118 11.63 -12.98 -13.83
CA PHE A 118 11.20 -11.64 -14.18
C PHE A 118 10.15 -11.70 -15.30
N PRO A 119 9.05 -10.93 -15.21
CA PRO A 119 8.06 -10.87 -16.27
C PRO A 119 8.64 -10.43 -17.61
N ASN A 120 8.30 -11.17 -18.68
CA ASN A 120 8.62 -10.76 -20.04
C ASN A 120 7.84 -9.50 -20.45
N GLU A 121 8.23 -8.86 -21.56
CA GLU A 121 7.56 -7.64 -22.04
C GLU A 121 6.06 -7.85 -22.37
N GLN A 122 5.68 -9.06 -22.77
CA GLN A 122 4.29 -9.39 -23.09
C GLN A 122 3.43 -9.39 -21.82
N TRP A 123 3.92 -9.95 -20.72
CA TRP A 123 3.27 -9.91 -19.41
C TRP A 123 3.15 -8.48 -18.90
N LEU A 124 4.23 -7.69 -18.98
CA LEU A 124 4.20 -6.28 -18.56
C LEU A 124 3.16 -5.47 -19.37
N SER A 125 3.04 -5.74 -20.67
CA SER A 125 2.02 -5.15 -21.54
C SER A 125 0.60 -5.60 -21.17
N ALA A 126 0.42 -6.89 -20.88
CA ALA A 126 -0.85 -7.43 -20.39
C ALA A 126 -1.27 -6.80 -19.06
N GLN A 127 -0.35 -6.69 -18.10
CA GLN A 127 -0.57 -5.99 -16.83
C GLN A 127 -0.92 -4.51 -17.04
N THR A 128 -0.24 -3.81 -17.96
CA THR A 128 -0.59 -2.44 -18.34
C THR A 128 -2.04 -2.33 -18.83
N GLN A 129 -2.49 -3.31 -19.62
CA GLN A 129 -3.88 -3.36 -20.09
C GLN A 129 -4.86 -3.66 -18.96
N LEU A 130 -4.54 -4.53 -18.00
CA LEU A 130 -5.37 -4.78 -16.82
C LEU A 130 -5.50 -3.53 -15.96
N TRP A 131 -4.42 -2.81 -15.70
CA TRP A 131 -4.44 -1.54 -14.98
C TRP A 131 -5.30 -0.47 -15.67
N LYS A 132 -5.23 -0.40 -17.01
CA LYS A 132 -6.10 0.46 -17.81
C LYS A 132 -7.57 0.07 -17.69
N ASN A 133 -7.88 -1.24 -17.71
CA ASN A 133 -9.25 -1.73 -17.51
C ASN A 133 -9.77 -1.37 -16.12
N ALA A 134 -8.96 -1.54 -15.07
CA ALA A 134 -9.30 -1.15 -13.71
C ALA A 134 -9.56 0.37 -13.58
N GLY A 135 -8.72 1.21 -14.20
CA GLY A 135 -8.94 2.66 -14.23
C GLY A 135 -10.23 3.06 -14.95
N THR A 136 -10.54 2.38 -16.07
CA THR A 136 -11.82 2.55 -16.80
C THR A 136 -13.01 2.16 -15.94
N LYS A 137 -12.92 1.04 -15.21
CA LYS A 137 -13.95 0.56 -14.28
C LYS A 137 -14.21 1.58 -13.17
N ILE A 138 -13.15 2.14 -12.55
CA ILE A 138 -13.28 3.19 -11.53
C ILE A 138 -14.02 4.40 -12.10
N TYR A 139 -13.65 4.88 -13.29
CA TYR A 139 -14.36 5.97 -13.96
C TYR A 139 -15.85 5.66 -14.17
N SER A 140 -16.19 4.47 -14.69
CA SER A 140 -17.59 4.09 -14.90
C SER A 140 -18.39 4.08 -13.60
N TYR A 141 -17.82 3.55 -12.51
CA TYR A 141 -18.48 3.57 -11.19
C TYR A 141 -18.63 4.99 -10.65
N ALA A 142 -17.61 5.83 -10.78
CA ALA A 142 -17.65 7.20 -10.29
C ALA A 142 -18.71 8.02 -11.04
N SER A 143 -18.76 7.89 -12.38
CA SER A 143 -19.73 8.56 -13.23
C SER A 143 -21.17 8.10 -12.96
N ASN A 144 -21.40 6.79 -12.86
CA ASN A 144 -22.74 6.24 -12.60
C ASN A 144 -23.29 6.67 -11.23
N ASN A 145 -22.42 6.82 -10.23
CA ASN A 145 -22.80 7.23 -8.89
C ASN A 145 -22.64 8.75 -8.66
N LYS A 146 -22.30 9.52 -9.70
CA LYS A 146 -22.04 10.98 -9.63
C LYS A 146 -21.04 11.36 -8.52
N ALA A 147 -20.07 10.48 -8.25
CA ALA A 147 -19.09 10.68 -7.21
C ALA A 147 -18.10 11.79 -7.61
N LYS A 148 -18.04 12.86 -6.80
CA LYS A 148 -17.10 13.97 -6.98
C LYS A 148 -15.69 13.67 -6.46
N ARG A 149 -15.55 12.56 -5.74
CA ARG A 149 -14.31 12.14 -5.09
C ARG A 149 -14.15 10.63 -5.21
N ILE A 150 -12.90 10.21 -5.44
CA ILE A 150 -12.48 8.82 -5.33
C ILE A 150 -11.70 8.67 -4.03
N PHE A 151 -12.09 7.73 -3.18
CA PHE A 151 -11.51 7.48 -1.87
C PHE A 151 -10.88 6.09 -1.83
N PHE A 152 -9.55 6.04 -1.90
CA PHE A 152 -8.79 4.79 -1.86
C PHE A 152 -8.52 4.35 -0.42
N LEU A 153 -8.59 3.04 -0.19
CA LEU A 153 -8.30 2.39 1.09
C LEU A 153 -7.16 1.39 0.85
N ILE A 154 -6.03 1.56 1.56
CA ILE A 154 -4.84 0.70 1.43
C ILE A 154 -4.43 0.16 2.81
N HIS A 155 -4.49 -1.15 3.00
CA HIS A 155 -4.15 -1.81 4.25
C HIS A 155 -2.63 -1.94 4.44
N GLY A 156 -2.24 -2.33 5.66
CA GLY A 156 -0.84 -2.50 6.05
C GLY A 156 -0.33 -3.92 5.88
N PHE A 157 0.80 -4.19 6.53
CA PHE A 157 1.46 -5.49 6.58
C PHE A 157 0.64 -6.50 7.39
N ASN A 158 0.75 -7.78 7.04
CA ASN A 158 0.15 -8.90 7.76
C ASN A 158 -1.38 -8.79 7.88
N ASN A 159 -2.03 -8.35 6.79
CA ASN A 159 -3.49 -8.31 6.70
C ASN A 159 -3.97 -9.12 5.50
N THR A 160 -4.90 -10.06 5.75
CA THR A 160 -5.64 -10.74 4.69
C THR A 160 -6.86 -9.91 4.27
N VAL A 161 -7.62 -10.39 3.27
CA VAL A 161 -8.94 -9.81 2.94
C VAL A 161 -9.89 -9.87 4.15
N LYS A 162 -9.84 -10.94 4.92
CA LYS A 162 -10.69 -11.14 6.11
C LYS A 162 -10.39 -10.11 7.19
N ASP A 163 -9.14 -9.69 7.32
CA ASP A 163 -8.72 -8.70 8.31
C ASP A 163 -8.96 -7.27 7.82
N SER A 164 -8.68 -7.01 6.54
CA SER A 164 -8.75 -5.67 5.95
C SER A 164 -10.19 -5.22 5.66
N ALA A 165 -11.06 -6.11 5.17
CA ALA A 165 -12.41 -5.72 4.77
C ALA A 165 -13.25 -5.11 5.91
N PRO A 166 -13.27 -5.66 7.14
CA PRO A 166 -13.96 -5.03 8.26
C PRO A 166 -13.41 -3.65 8.61
N MET A 167 -12.09 -3.45 8.49
CA MET A 167 -11.45 -2.16 8.74
C MET A 167 -11.79 -1.14 7.65
N TYR A 168 -11.87 -1.58 6.39
CA TYR A 168 -12.36 -0.75 5.29
C TYR A 168 -13.81 -0.32 5.51
N GLU A 169 -14.70 -1.23 5.89
CA GLU A 169 -16.09 -0.87 6.20
C GLU A 169 -16.19 0.13 7.36
N LEU A 170 -15.34 0.02 8.38
CA LEU A 170 -15.27 0.99 9.46
C LEU A 170 -14.89 2.39 8.92
N VAL A 171 -13.83 2.50 8.11
CA VAL A 171 -13.41 3.77 7.51
C VAL A 171 -14.51 4.34 6.60
N LYS A 172 -15.12 3.51 5.75
CA LYS A 172 -16.22 3.94 4.86
C LYS A 172 -17.39 4.50 5.63
N LYS A 173 -17.76 3.89 6.76
CA LYS A 173 -18.84 4.36 7.63
C LYS A 173 -18.51 5.74 8.20
N GLU A 174 -17.30 5.94 8.71
CA GLU A 174 -16.87 7.24 9.24
C GLU A 174 -16.84 8.32 8.15
N VAL A 175 -16.29 8.01 6.98
CA VAL A 175 -16.26 8.92 5.82
C VAL A 175 -17.67 9.28 5.37
N THR A 176 -18.55 8.29 5.21
CA THR A 176 -19.94 8.51 4.79
C THR A 176 -20.72 9.32 5.82
N THR A 177 -20.45 9.13 7.12
CA THR A 177 -21.03 9.94 8.19
C THR A 177 -20.62 11.40 8.08
N LEU A 178 -19.36 11.67 7.71
CA LEU A 178 -18.86 13.04 7.54
C LEU A 178 -19.35 13.70 6.25
N THR A 179 -19.45 12.97 5.13
CA THR A 179 -19.84 13.53 3.84
C THR A 179 -21.35 13.58 3.62
N GLY A 180 -22.11 12.73 4.33
CA GLY A 180 -23.49 12.40 3.99
C GLY A 180 -23.58 11.47 2.77
N GLU A 181 -24.73 10.80 2.61
CA GLU A 181 -24.97 9.87 1.50
C GLU A 181 -24.97 10.57 0.12
N GLU A 182 -25.43 11.83 0.04
CA GLU A 182 -25.46 12.59 -1.21
C GLU A 182 -24.08 12.96 -1.75
N ASN A 183 -23.07 13.08 -0.87
CA ASN A 183 -21.68 13.38 -1.25
C ASN A 183 -20.74 12.19 -0.99
N LYS A 184 -21.30 10.98 -0.89
CA LYS A 184 -20.53 9.76 -0.67
C LYS A 184 -19.52 9.56 -1.79
N PRO A 185 -18.23 9.34 -1.47
CA PRO A 185 -17.23 9.10 -2.49
C PRO A 185 -17.41 7.72 -3.12
N LEU A 186 -16.82 7.51 -4.29
CA LEU A 186 -16.53 6.17 -4.77
C LEU A 186 -15.40 5.59 -3.92
N PHE A 187 -15.64 4.49 -3.24
CA PHE A 187 -14.58 3.79 -2.52
C PHE A 187 -13.80 2.84 -3.44
N VAL A 188 -12.49 2.81 -3.29
CA VAL A 188 -11.61 1.85 -3.97
C VAL A 188 -10.78 1.13 -2.92
N GLU A 189 -11.07 -0.15 -2.70
CA GLU A 189 -10.33 -1.01 -1.79
C GLU A 189 -9.14 -1.63 -2.52
N ILE A 190 -7.95 -1.36 -2.02
CA ILE A 190 -6.71 -1.97 -2.51
C ILE A 190 -6.32 -3.06 -1.53
N TYR A 191 -6.39 -4.30 -1.98
CA TYR A 191 -5.82 -5.43 -1.28
C TYR A 191 -4.49 -5.76 -1.95
N TRP A 192 -3.42 -5.86 -1.17
CA TRP A 192 -2.12 -6.25 -1.70
C TRP A 192 -1.55 -7.43 -0.92
N ASP A 193 -1.04 -8.40 -1.64
CA ASP A 193 -0.40 -9.59 -1.12
C ASP A 193 0.93 -9.17 -0.49
N GLY A 194 0.87 -8.76 0.75
CA GLY A 194 2.07 -8.63 1.56
C GLY A 194 2.64 -10.01 1.90
N PHE A 195 3.59 -9.97 2.82
CA PHE A 195 4.00 -11.14 3.55
C PHE A 195 3.16 -11.23 4.83
N GLU A 196 2.86 -12.43 5.28
CA GLU A 196 2.34 -12.70 6.61
C GLU A 196 3.38 -13.45 7.45
N GLY A 197 3.26 -13.29 8.76
CA GLY A 197 4.17 -13.92 9.73
C GLY A 197 4.68 -12.95 10.78
N LEU A 198 5.45 -13.49 11.72
CA LEU A 198 6.04 -12.69 12.80
C LEU A 198 7.04 -11.68 12.21
N PRO A 199 7.13 -10.44 12.71
CA PRO A 199 8.05 -9.44 12.15
C PRO A 199 9.52 -9.91 12.05
N LEU A 200 9.96 -10.74 13.00
CA LEU A 200 11.32 -11.29 13.05
C LEU A 200 11.56 -12.50 12.14
N SER A 201 10.53 -13.01 11.44
CA SER A 201 10.69 -14.07 10.42
C SER A 201 11.32 -13.59 9.11
N GLY A 202 11.52 -12.28 8.98
CA GLY A 202 11.84 -11.62 7.71
C GLY A 202 10.60 -11.18 6.93
N ALA A 203 9.38 -11.57 7.34
CA ALA A 203 8.15 -11.14 6.68
C ALA A 203 8.03 -9.61 6.61
N TRP A 204 8.41 -8.91 7.69
CA TRP A 204 8.40 -7.45 7.72
C TRP A 204 9.37 -6.85 6.70
N SER A 205 10.63 -7.32 6.68
CA SER A 205 11.63 -6.86 5.72
C SER A 205 11.19 -7.10 4.28
N SER A 206 10.64 -8.29 4.00
CA SER A 206 10.11 -8.62 2.68
C SER A 206 8.94 -7.71 2.29
N ALA A 207 8.04 -7.38 3.22
CA ALA A 207 6.93 -6.46 2.99
C ALA A 207 7.39 -5.02 2.74
N GLN A 208 8.41 -4.55 3.48
CA GLN A 208 9.03 -3.25 3.23
C GLN A 208 9.65 -3.20 1.83
N SER A 209 10.33 -4.27 1.42
CA SER A 209 10.88 -4.36 0.07
C SER A 209 9.75 -4.40 -1.00
N SER A 210 8.74 -5.23 -0.83
CA SER A 210 7.76 -5.47 -1.89
C SER A 210 6.75 -4.32 -2.07
N GLY A 211 6.38 -3.64 -0.99
CA GLY A 211 5.43 -2.53 -1.00
C GLY A 211 5.70 -1.40 -2.01
N PRO A 212 6.91 -0.85 -2.09
CA PRO A 212 7.26 0.12 -3.12
C PRO A 212 7.02 -0.35 -4.55
N LEU A 213 7.14 -1.65 -4.84
CA LEU A 213 6.83 -2.21 -6.17
C LEU A 213 5.33 -2.17 -6.45
N VAL A 214 4.50 -2.47 -5.43
CA VAL A 214 3.04 -2.29 -5.50
C VAL A 214 2.70 -0.82 -5.76
N GLY A 215 3.29 0.08 -4.98
CA GLY A 215 3.08 1.52 -5.13
C GLY A 215 3.48 2.07 -6.50
N PHE A 216 4.62 1.60 -7.02
CA PHE A 216 5.08 1.93 -8.36
C PHE A 216 4.08 1.48 -9.43
N ASN A 217 3.58 0.25 -9.38
CA ASN A 217 2.62 -0.25 -10.36
C ASN A 217 1.24 0.40 -10.23
N LEU A 218 0.83 0.86 -9.04
CA LEU A 218 -0.39 1.65 -8.86
C LEU A 218 -0.39 2.95 -9.70
N ARG A 219 0.76 3.48 -10.10
CA ARG A 219 0.82 4.61 -11.05
C ARG A 219 0.10 4.31 -12.36
N GLN A 220 0.13 3.06 -12.82
CA GLN A 220 -0.58 2.61 -14.01
C GLN A 220 -2.10 2.69 -13.83
N LEU A 221 -2.61 2.37 -12.62
CA LEU A 221 -4.03 2.53 -12.27
C LEU A 221 -4.45 4.00 -12.39
N PHE A 222 -3.71 4.89 -11.73
CA PHE A 222 -4.00 6.33 -11.74
C PHE A 222 -3.95 6.90 -13.15
N LYS A 223 -2.95 6.51 -13.95
CA LYS A 223 -2.91 6.83 -15.38
C LYS A 223 -4.14 6.33 -16.13
N GLY A 224 -4.60 5.10 -15.85
CA GLY A 224 -5.82 4.53 -16.42
C GLY A 224 -7.06 5.36 -16.08
N VAL A 225 -7.20 5.78 -14.83
CA VAL A 225 -8.27 6.70 -14.38
C VAL A 225 -8.18 8.02 -15.13
N GLN A 226 -7.01 8.67 -15.14
CA GLN A 226 -6.83 9.97 -15.82
C GLN A 226 -7.16 9.89 -17.31
N THR A 227 -6.72 8.82 -17.98
CA THR A 227 -7.01 8.56 -19.39
C THR A 227 -8.50 8.38 -19.63
N ALA A 228 -9.21 7.66 -18.74
CA ALA A 228 -10.64 7.45 -18.87
C ALA A 228 -11.43 8.77 -18.74
N TYR A 229 -11.11 9.62 -17.76
CA TYR A 229 -11.73 10.94 -17.62
C TYR A 229 -11.44 11.85 -18.82
N ALA A 230 -10.18 11.92 -19.26
CA ALA A 230 -9.77 12.72 -20.41
C ALA A 230 -10.48 12.30 -21.71
N ASN A 231 -10.58 10.98 -21.98
CA ASN A 231 -11.27 10.45 -23.16
C ASN A 231 -12.77 10.76 -23.19
N ASN A 232 -13.37 11.04 -22.03
CA ASN A 232 -14.78 11.41 -21.92
C ASN A 232 -14.99 12.92 -21.75
N ASN A 233 -13.92 13.73 -21.82
CA ASN A 233 -13.96 15.18 -21.63
C ASN A 233 -14.63 15.59 -20.30
N VAL A 234 -14.35 14.84 -19.22
CA VAL A 234 -14.83 15.10 -17.86
C VAL A 234 -13.66 15.55 -16.99
N GLU A 235 -13.90 16.53 -16.12
CA GLU A 235 -12.91 16.99 -15.15
C GLU A 235 -12.51 15.87 -14.19
N LEU A 236 -11.22 15.82 -13.83
CA LEU A 236 -10.72 14.85 -12.86
C LEU A 236 -11.30 15.12 -11.47
N PRO A 237 -11.72 14.07 -10.73
CA PRO A 237 -12.20 14.24 -9.36
C PRO A 237 -11.02 14.46 -8.40
N ASN A 238 -11.33 14.95 -7.19
CA ASN A 238 -10.36 14.95 -6.11
C ASN A 238 -10.09 13.51 -5.66
N VAL A 239 -8.86 13.23 -5.29
CA VAL A 239 -8.44 11.93 -4.75
C VAL A 239 -8.10 12.06 -3.28
N SER A 240 -8.68 11.18 -2.47
CA SER A 240 -8.29 10.96 -1.08
C SER A 240 -7.81 9.51 -0.93
N VAL A 241 -6.73 9.30 -0.20
CA VAL A 241 -6.21 7.97 0.12
C VAL A 241 -6.12 7.86 1.62
N PHE A 242 -6.78 6.86 2.20
CA PHE A 242 -6.58 6.45 3.57
C PHE A 242 -5.73 5.19 3.59
N THR A 243 -4.64 5.20 4.35
CA THR A 243 -3.78 4.05 4.49
C THR A 243 -3.38 3.80 5.93
N HIS A 244 -3.09 2.53 6.23
CA HIS A 244 -2.62 2.06 7.52
C HIS A 244 -1.22 1.48 7.40
N SER A 245 -0.37 1.79 8.38
CA SER A 245 0.91 1.11 8.58
C SER A 245 1.77 1.17 7.32
N SER A 246 2.09 0.01 6.79
CA SER A 246 2.96 -0.24 5.66
C SER A 246 2.41 0.33 4.34
N GLY A 247 1.10 0.59 4.22
CA GLY A 247 0.58 1.23 3.02
C GLY A 247 1.10 2.68 2.82
N ALA A 248 1.77 3.26 3.82
CA ALA A 248 2.55 4.49 3.69
C ALA A 248 3.69 4.40 2.65
N PHE A 249 4.46 3.29 2.60
CA PHE A 249 5.49 3.14 1.56
C PHE A 249 4.91 2.85 0.17
N ILE A 250 3.70 2.24 0.12
CA ILE A 250 2.99 2.03 -1.14
C ILE A 250 2.62 3.38 -1.73
N ILE A 251 1.94 4.24 -0.95
CA ILE A 251 1.51 5.55 -1.45
C ILE A 251 2.69 6.49 -1.71
N GLY A 252 3.78 6.39 -0.92
CA GLY A 252 5.03 7.08 -1.19
C GLY A 252 5.62 6.75 -2.57
N ALA A 253 5.73 5.46 -2.90
CA ALA A 253 6.19 5.02 -4.23
C ALA A 253 5.21 5.34 -5.37
N THR A 254 3.92 5.42 -5.08
CA THR A 254 2.91 5.87 -6.05
C THR A 254 3.11 7.35 -6.40
N LEU A 255 3.36 8.20 -5.41
CA LEU A 255 3.40 9.66 -5.57
C LEU A 255 4.81 10.23 -5.84
N GLY A 256 5.85 9.41 -5.75
CA GLY A 256 7.21 9.90 -5.90
C GLY A 256 8.28 8.81 -5.95
N ASP A 257 9.53 9.22 -5.82
CA ASP A 257 10.70 8.33 -5.86
C ASP A 257 11.26 8.14 -4.44
N PRO A 258 10.90 7.04 -3.74
CA PRO A 258 11.36 6.74 -2.38
C PRO A 258 12.81 6.21 -2.33
N TYR A 259 13.68 6.63 -3.24
CA TYR A 259 15.09 6.19 -3.34
C TYR A 259 15.80 6.05 -1.99
N GLY A 260 15.60 7.03 -1.10
CA GLY A 260 16.26 7.10 0.20
C GLY A 260 15.80 6.03 1.20
N ALA A 261 14.60 5.48 1.02
CA ALA A 261 13.88 4.72 2.04
C ALA A 261 14.46 3.32 2.33
N LEU A 262 14.97 2.60 1.32
CA LEU A 262 15.42 1.21 1.48
C LEU A 262 16.67 0.91 0.64
N PRO A 263 17.54 -0.03 1.09
CA PRO A 263 18.73 -0.42 0.32
C PRO A 263 18.44 -0.92 -1.10
N ASP A 264 17.41 -1.76 -1.29
CA ASP A 264 17.08 -2.32 -2.62
C ASP A 264 16.56 -1.25 -3.60
N LEU A 265 16.04 -0.12 -3.10
CA LEU A 265 15.67 1.03 -3.91
C LEU A 265 16.91 1.80 -4.41
N LYS A 266 18.03 1.72 -3.66
CA LYS A 266 19.30 2.36 -4.01
C LYS A 266 20.11 1.50 -4.97
N ASP A 267 20.33 0.26 -4.57
CA ASP A 267 21.15 -0.73 -5.28
C ASP A 267 20.33 -2.00 -5.54
N PRO A 268 19.61 -2.06 -6.68
CA PRO A 268 18.65 -3.11 -6.95
C PRO A 268 19.34 -4.45 -7.19
N LYS A 269 19.00 -5.45 -6.38
CA LYS A 269 19.49 -6.83 -6.53
C LYS A 269 18.56 -7.72 -7.35
N SER A 270 17.31 -7.31 -7.52
CA SER A 270 16.30 -8.05 -8.30
C SER A 270 15.98 -7.34 -9.63
N PRO A 271 15.56 -8.09 -10.66
CA PRO A 271 15.09 -7.52 -11.92
C PRO A 271 13.91 -6.54 -11.77
N GLU A 272 12.99 -6.77 -10.83
CA GLU A 272 11.85 -5.91 -10.54
C GLU A 272 12.32 -4.54 -10.05
N TYR A 273 13.32 -4.51 -9.17
CA TYR A 273 13.90 -3.25 -8.73
C TYR A 273 14.79 -2.59 -9.77
N ALA A 274 15.42 -3.35 -10.66
CA ALA A 274 16.10 -2.77 -11.81
C ALA A 274 15.10 -2.07 -12.75
N HIS A 275 13.92 -2.67 -12.94
CA HIS A 275 12.81 -2.07 -13.68
C HIS A 275 12.27 -0.82 -12.96
N PHE A 276 12.03 -0.89 -11.66
CA PHE A 276 11.66 0.25 -10.82
C PHE A 276 12.68 1.38 -10.96
N LYS A 277 13.97 1.11 -10.75
CA LYS A 277 15.07 2.10 -10.83
C LYS A 277 15.07 2.85 -12.14
N LYS A 278 14.78 2.17 -13.26
CA LYS A 278 14.72 2.78 -14.59
C LYS A 278 13.57 3.79 -14.76
N LEU A 279 12.46 3.62 -14.03
CA LEU A 279 11.19 4.30 -14.31
C LEU A 279 10.64 5.12 -13.13
N ARG A 280 11.24 5.02 -11.94
CA ARG A 280 10.75 5.60 -10.69
C ARG A 280 10.64 7.12 -10.68
N ASN A 281 11.44 7.82 -11.47
CA ASN A 281 11.36 9.28 -11.63
C ASN A 281 10.04 9.75 -12.31
N GLY A 282 9.26 8.81 -12.86
CA GLY A 282 7.93 9.07 -13.42
C GLY A 282 7.92 9.93 -14.70
N GLN A 283 9.06 10.13 -15.35
CA GLN A 283 9.15 10.80 -16.66
C GLN A 283 8.62 9.92 -17.81
N ASN A 284 8.48 8.63 -17.54
CA ASN A 284 8.00 7.63 -18.48
C ASN A 284 6.45 7.65 -18.61
N LYS A 285 5.96 7.43 -19.84
CA LYS A 285 4.54 7.30 -20.16
C LYS A 285 3.84 6.12 -19.50
N THR A 286 4.50 5.00 -19.17
CA THR A 286 3.83 3.82 -18.59
C THR A 286 3.58 3.96 -17.09
N HIS A 287 4.51 4.57 -16.35
CA HIS A 287 4.42 4.76 -14.89
C HIS A 287 4.57 6.23 -14.48
N PRO A 288 3.74 7.15 -15.02
CA PRO A 288 3.84 8.57 -14.69
C PRO A 288 3.47 8.81 -13.23
N ILE A 289 4.05 9.85 -12.63
CA ILE A 289 3.55 10.34 -11.32
C ILE A 289 2.09 10.79 -11.49
N PRO A 290 1.15 10.35 -10.62
CA PRO A 290 -0.24 10.79 -10.69
C PRO A 290 -0.37 12.31 -10.63
N ASN A 291 -1.25 12.87 -11.45
CA ASN A 291 -1.50 14.32 -11.51
C ASN A 291 -3.00 14.58 -11.43
N PHE A 292 -3.48 14.85 -10.21
CA PHE A 292 -4.87 15.18 -9.93
C PHE A 292 -4.97 16.63 -9.46
N PRO A 293 -6.15 17.28 -9.60
CA PRO A 293 -6.37 18.63 -9.10
C PRO A 293 -6.06 18.76 -7.61
N GLN A 294 -6.37 17.70 -6.85
CA GLN A 294 -6.04 17.57 -5.45
C GLN A 294 -5.82 16.10 -5.09
N PHE A 295 -4.72 15.82 -4.39
CA PHE A 295 -4.37 14.50 -3.89
C PHE A 295 -4.10 14.56 -2.38
N ARG A 296 -5.00 14.02 -1.56
CA ARG A 296 -4.85 14.02 -0.09
C ARG A 296 -4.57 12.61 0.41
N VAL A 297 -3.56 12.45 1.24
CA VAL A 297 -3.16 11.15 1.79
C VAL A 297 -3.21 11.20 3.31
N GLY A 298 -4.13 10.45 3.91
CA GLY A 298 -4.21 10.22 5.34
C GLY A 298 -3.53 8.91 5.69
N MET A 299 -2.45 8.98 6.45
CA MET A 299 -1.70 7.82 6.94
C MET A 299 -1.91 7.68 8.43
N ILE A 300 -2.59 6.60 8.83
CA ILE A 300 -2.59 6.18 10.22
C ILE A 300 -1.45 5.19 10.47
N ALA A 301 -0.71 5.42 11.55
CA ALA A 301 0.41 4.58 11.95
C ALA A 301 1.49 4.38 10.88
N ALA A 302 1.88 5.43 10.12
CA ALA A 302 2.80 5.31 8.98
C ALA A 302 4.10 4.52 9.32
N ALA A 303 4.21 3.28 8.83
CA ALA A 303 5.32 2.38 9.14
C ALA A 303 6.39 2.44 8.05
N THR A 304 7.01 3.61 7.91
CA THR A 304 7.99 3.88 6.85
C THR A 304 9.03 4.93 7.32
N PRO A 305 10.25 4.95 6.77
CA PRO A 305 11.18 6.06 6.95
C PRO A 305 10.67 7.35 6.30
N SER A 306 11.08 8.51 6.82
CA SER A 306 10.77 9.85 6.25
C SER A 306 11.30 10.02 4.83
N GLU A 307 12.42 9.38 4.49
CA GLU A 307 13.04 9.36 3.16
C GLU A 307 12.14 8.73 2.07
N THR A 308 11.02 8.15 2.47
CA THR A 308 9.92 7.79 1.55
C THR A 308 9.30 9.03 0.91
N PHE A 309 9.25 10.15 1.64
CA PHE A 309 8.55 11.37 1.29
C PHE A 309 9.49 12.57 1.06
N THR A 310 10.66 12.56 1.69
CA THR A 310 11.62 13.66 1.63
C THR A 310 12.62 13.50 0.49
N HIS A 311 13.23 14.63 0.11
CA HIS A 311 14.35 14.64 -0.82
C HIS A 311 15.60 14.06 -0.16
N PHE A 312 16.27 13.14 -0.86
CA PHE A 312 17.52 12.53 -0.44
C PHE A 312 18.70 13.23 -1.12
N ASN A 313 19.35 14.13 -0.38
CA ASN A 313 20.45 14.99 -0.86
C ASN A 313 21.65 14.21 -1.45
N GLU A 314 21.84 12.95 -1.04
CA GLU A 314 22.97 12.13 -1.50
C GLU A 314 22.63 11.28 -2.74
N ASN A 315 21.55 11.57 -3.48
CA ASN A 315 21.25 10.83 -4.70
C ASN A 315 22.36 11.06 -5.77
N PRO A 316 23.16 10.03 -6.13
CA PRO A 316 24.29 10.20 -7.04
C PRO A 316 23.86 10.54 -8.48
N THR A 317 22.59 10.31 -8.84
CA THR A 317 22.07 10.67 -10.16
C THR A 317 21.68 12.15 -10.26
N GLY A 318 21.57 12.86 -9.13
CA GLY A 318 21.03 14.22 -9.07
C GLY A 318 19.54 14.32 -9.39
N GLU A 319 18.84 13.19 -9.55
CA GLU A 319 17.40 13.17 -9.79
C GLU A 319 16.62 13.54 -8.53
N GLU A 320 15.47 14.18 -8.72
CA GLU A 320 14.53 14.46 -7.63
C GLU A 320 14.03 13.16 -6.99
N THR A 321 13.96 13.15 -5.66
CA THR A 321 13.50 12.03 -4.82
C THR A 321 12.47 12.53 -3.80
N GLY A 322 11.80 11.60 -3.11
CA GLY A 322 10.66 11.89 -2.24
C GLY A 322 9.38 12.07 -3.03
N ILE A 323 8.43 12.85 -2.52
CA ILE A 323 7.17 13.15 -3.22
C ILE A 323 7.43 14.01 -4.47
N LEU A 324 6.98 13.52 -5.62
CA LEU A 324 7.10 14.20 -6.91
C LEU A 324 5.75 14.71 -7.44
N SER A 325 4.63 14.25 -6.86
CA SER A 325 3.29 14.69 -7.25
C SER A 325 3.03 16.13 -6.78
N ASN A 326 2.38 16.91 -7.65
CA ASN A 326 1.91 18.26 -7.32
C ASN A 326 0.56 18.20 -6.60
N ASN A 327 0.13 19.33 -6.02
CA ASN A 327 -1.18 19.48 -5.35
C ASN A 327 -1.46 18.38 -4.32
N THR A 328 -0.42 17.99 -3.58
CA THR A 328 -0.44 16.87 -2.66
C THR A 328 -0.44 17.37 -1.22
N SER A 329 -1.32 16.81 -0.40
CA SER A 329 -1.30 17.00 1.06
C SER A 329 -1.08 15.64 1.73
N LEU A 330 -0.06 15.55 2.58
CA LEU A 330 0.19 14.40 3.45
C LEU A 330 -0.33 14.70 4.86
N ILE A 331 -1.06 13.75 5.43
CA ILE A 331 -1.71 13.89 6.73
C ILE A 331 -1.35 12.68 7.57
N PHE A 332 -0.58 12.89 8.63
CA PHE A 332 -0.05 11.85 9.49
C PHE A 332 -0.82 11.78 10.81
N SER A 333 -1.07 10.57 11.29
CA SER A 333 -1.24 10.35 12.73
C SER A 333 0.12 10.09 13.35
N ILE A 334 0.48 10.80 14.42
CA ILE A 334 1.70 10.56 15.18
C ILE A 334 1.33 9.91 16.50
N ASN A 335 1.82 8.70 16.74
CA ASN A 335 1.64 8.01 18.01
C ASN A 335 2.98 7.49 18.53
N GLU A 336 3.58 8.23 19.46
CA GLU A 336 4.85 7.88 20.12
C GLU A 336 4.73 6.64 21.02
N ASN A 337 3.52 6.16 21.33
CA ASN A 337 3.28 4.99 22.19
C ASN A 337 2.87 3.73 21.40
N ASP A 338 2.87 3.76 20.06
CA ASP A 338 2.56 2.58 19.25
C ASP A 338 3.69 1.55 19.38
N PHE A 339 3.39 0.38 19.97
CA PHE A 339 4.39 -0.67 20.24
C PHE A 339 5.03 -1.21 18.95
N ALA A 340 4.24 -1.38 17.90
CA ALA A 340 4.71 -1.94 16.65
C ALA A 340 5.66 -0.97 15.93
N LEU A 341 5.31 0.31 15.90
CA LEU A 341 6.16 1.34 15.28
C LEU A 341 7.44 1.60 16.09
N ASN A 342 7.38 1.56 17.42
CA ASN A 342 8.55 1.72 18.29
C ASN A 342 9.37 0.44 18.47
N LYS A 343 8.90 -0.68 17.92
CA LYS A 343 9.49 -2.03 18.07
C LYS A 343 9.74 -2.42 19.53
N GLY A 344 8.82 -2.02 20.42
CA GLY A 344 8.85 -2.33 21.85
C GLY A 344 9.98 -1.74 22.69
N PHE A 345 10.98 -1.06 22.11
CA PHE A 345 12.15 -0.53 22.85
C PHE A 345 12.69 0.80 22.31
N GLY A 346 11.95 1.52 21.46
CA GLY A 346 12.44 2.77 20.88
C GLY A 346 13.56 2.53 19.85
N LEU A 347 13.48 1.42 19.11
CA LEU A 347 14.46 1.06 18.06
C LEU A 347 13.93 1.41 16.65
N GLN A 348 13.09 2.45 16.54
CA GLN A 348 12.46 2.89 15.30
C GLN A 348 13.47 3.21 14.18
N ASN A 349 14.69 3.64 14.55
CA ASN A 349 15.76 4.04 13.62
C ASN A 349 16.87 2.99 13.42
N VAL A 350 16.72 1.79 13.99
CA VAL A 350 17.68 0.71 13.69
C VAL A 350 17.32 0.11 12.33
N ASN A 351 18.08 0.52 11.30
CA ASN A 351 17.94 0.06 9.91
C ASN A 351 17.84 -1.47 9.77
N ALA A 352 18.53 -2.22 10.64
CA ALA A 352 18.50 -3.69 10.63
C ALA A 352 17.11 -4.30 10.95
N LEU A 353 16.20 -3.53 11.55
CA LEU A 353 14.85 -3.97 11.92
C LEU A 353 13.75 -3.26 11.12
N GLY A 354 14.11 -2.50 10.07
CA GLY A 354 13.19 -1.76 9.20
C GLY A 354 12.74 -0.41 9.76
N ALA A 355 12.78 0.68 9.00
CA ALA A 355 12.45 2.02 9.53
C ALA A 355 10.93 2.29 9.60
N SER A 356 10.45 2.82 10.73
CA SER A 356 9.03 3.08 11.03
C SER A 356 8.78 4.48 11.61
N GLY A 357 9.74 5.39 11.47
CA GLY A 357 9.76 6.68 12.17
C GLY A 357 8.64 7.66 11.80
N ALA A 358 8.13 7.63 10.57
CA ALA A 358 7.19 8.64 10.08
C ALA A 358 5.86 8.73 10.85
N GLY A 359 5.41 7.63 11.47
CA GLY A 359 4.15 7.56 12.23
C GLY A 359 4.31 7.60 13.76
N ALA A 360 5.53 7.56 14.28
CA ALA A 360 5.79 7.40 15.71
C ALA A 360 6.79 8.40 16.30
N ASP A 361 7.56 9.13 15.50
CA ASP A 361 8.56 10.07 16.00
C ASP A 361 8.15 11.51 15.67
N LEU A 362 7.66 12.24 16.68
CA LEU A 362 7.23 13.63 16.52
C LEU A 362 8.41 14.56 16.16
N ALA A 363 9.60 14.29 16.71
CA ALA A 363 10.76 15.12 16.44
C ALA A 363 11.17 14.99 14.97
N LEU A 364 11.27 13.76 14.47
CA LEU A 364 11.53 13.43 13.07
C LEU A 364 10.46 14.03 12.15
N TYR A 365 9.17 13.92 12.50
CA TYR A 365 8.12 14.58 11.73
C TYR A 365 8.38 16.09 11.60
N CYS A 366 8.67 16.76 12.72
CA CYS A 366 8.89 18.21 12.71
C CYS A 366 10.16 18.64 11.98
N ASP A 367 11.22 17.83 12.02
CA ASP A 367 12.50 18.14 11.38
C ASP A 367 12.48 17.86 9.87
N GLU A 368 11.77 16.82 9.43
CA GLU A 368 11.91 16.31 8.07
C GLU A 368 10.61 16.36 7.25
N LEU A 369 9.46 16.13 7.90
CA LEU A 369 8.18 15.93 7.21
C LEU A 369 7.25 17.15 7.27
N ALA A 370 7.45 18.08 8.21
CA ALA A 370 6.60 19.27 8.33
C ALA A 370 6.81 20.26 7.17
N TYR A 371 7.98 20.24 6.52
CA TYR A 371 8.39 21.20 5.49
C TYR A 371 8.86 20.49 4.22
N LEU A 372 7.93 19.80 3.54
CA LEU A 372 8.25 19.07 2.32
C LEU A 372 8.34 19.99 1.09
N LYS A 373 9.40 19.82 0.31
CA LYS A 373 9.60 20.44 -1.02
C LYS A 373 9.37 21.96 -1.01
N ASP A 374 9.97 22.65 -0.04
CA ASP A 374 9.84 24.11 0.14
C ASP A 374 8.36 24.60 0.20
N GLY A 375 7.47 23.76 0.74
CA GLY A 375 6.05 24.08 0.89
C GLY A 375 5.18 23.75 -0.34
N GLN A 376 5.72 23.11 -1.37
CA GLN A 376 4.92 22.62 -2.51
C GLN A 376 4.04 21.42 -2.17
N VAL A 377 4.41 20.66 -1.14
CA VAL A 377 3.61 19.56 -0.58
C VAL A 377 3.18 19.98 0.80
N GLU A 378 1.86 20.05 1.02
CA GLU A 378 1.33 20.35 2.34
C GLU A 378 1.53 19.14 3.24
N SER A 379 1.96 19.36 4.48
CA SER A 379 2.11 18.29 5.46
C SER A 379 1.46 18.69 6.78
N TYR A 380 0.66 17.77 7.31
CA TYR A 380 -0.07 17.94 8.55
C TYR A 380 0.14 16.71 9.43
N ALA A 381 0.21 16.92 10.74
CA ALA A 381 0.21 15.82 11.68
C ALA A 381 -0.81 16.04 12.80
N PHE A 382 -1.36 14.95 13.29
CA PHE A 382 -2.28 14.92 14.42
C PHE A 382 -1.73 13.97 15.47
N ASN A 383 -1.74 14.41 16.74
CA ASN A 383 -1.30 13.57 17.85
C ASN A 383 -2.36 12.49 18.14
N PHE A 384 -1.98 11.23 18.04
CA PHE A 384 -2.81 10.06 18.33
C PHE A 384 -2.28 9.27 19.53
N ALA A 385 -1.25 9.78 20.22
CA ALA A 385 -0.78 9.19 21.46
C ALA A 385 -1.84 9.39 22.55
N HIS A 386 -2.29 8.28 23.15
CA HIS A 386 -3.14 8.38 24.33
C HIS A 386 -2.38 9.10 25.46
N PRO A 387 -3.02 10.05 26.17
CA PRO A 387 -2.40 10.69 27.32
C PRO A 387 -2.10 9.60 28.34
N LYS A 388 -0.81 9.35 28.58
CA LYS A 388 -0.25 8.25 29.41
C LYS A 388 -1.29 7.70 30.37
N SER A 389 -1.98 6.66 29.93
CA SER A 389 -2.77 5.82 30.80
C SER A 389 -1.81 5.22 31.83
N TRP A 390 -2.33 5.06 33.04
CA TRP A 390 -1.67 4.43 34.17
C TRP A 390 -0.74 3.27 33.75
N PHE A 391 0.39 3.10 34.45
CA PHE A 391 1.58 2.28 34.18
C PHE A 391 1.44 0.88 33.51
N LEU A 392 0.24 0.34 33.30
CA LEU A 392 -0.03 -0.91 32.60
C LEU A 392 -0.49 -0.75 31.15
N ASP A 393 -1.04 0.40 30.75
CA ASP A 393 -1.42 0.69 29.36
C ASP A 393 -0.27 1.39 28.61
N LEU A 394 0.92 0.79 28.66
CA LEU A 394 2.14 1.34 28.06
C LEU A 394 2.13 1.30 26.51
N TRP A 395 1.09 0.74 25.90
CA TRP A 395 1.11 0.34 24.50
C TRP A 395 -0.25 0.52 23.83
N ASP A 396 -0.26 1.32 22.77
CA ASP A 396 -1.43 1.44 21.92
C ASP A 396 -1.46 0.32 20.88
N GLU A 397 -2.65 -0.22 20.62
CA GLU A 397 -2.80 -1.27 19.60
C GLU A 397 -2.55 -0.72 18.18
N HIS A 398 -1.69 -1.39 17.42
CA HIS A 398 -1.36 -1.08 16.03
C HIS A 398 -2.45 -1.58 15.06
N ASN A 399 -3.66 -1.04 15.16
CA ASN A 399 -4.75 -1.38 14.23
C ASN A 399 -5.66 -0.18 13.94
N VAL A 400 -6.33 -0.24 12.79
CA VAL A 400 -7.24 0.83 12.30
C VAL A 400 -8.32 1.18 13.33
N LYS A 401 -8.91 0.18 14.00
CA LYS A 401 -9.98 0.40 14.96
C LYS A 401 -9.51 1.20 16.17
N SER A 402 -8.32 0.93 16.68
CA SER A 402 -7.67 1.66 17.77
C SER A 402 -7.47 3.13 17.40
N TYR A 403 -6.85 3.40 16.25
CA TYR A 403 -6.65 4.77 15.74
C TYR A 403 -7.99 5.49 15.50
N LEU A 404 -9.00 4.81 14.96
CA LEU A 404 -10.35 5.36 14.79
C LEU A 404 -11.18 5.37 16.08
N SER A 405 -10.60 5.07 17.24
CA SER A 405 -11.22 5.34 18.55
C SER A 405 -10.76 6.67 19.14
N HIS A 406 -9.62 7.21 18.67
CA HIS A 406 -9.01 8.42 19.21
C HIS A 406 -9.82 9.70 18.94
N ASP A 407 -9.77 10.67 19.84
CA ASP A 407 -10.54 11.94 19.74
C ASP A 407 -10.20 12.75 18.49
N ASN A 408 -8.93 12.69 18.06
CA ASN A 408 -8.45 13.39 16.86
C ASN A 408 -8.86 12.74 15.54
N LYS A 409 -9.51 11.55 15.54
CA LYS A 409 -9.94 10.87 14.31
C LYS A 409 -10.81 11.75 13.42
N LYS A 410 -11.70 12.53 14.02
CA LYS A 410 -12.67 13.35 13.29
C LYS A 410 -11.95 14.43 12.51
N VAL A 411 -11.04 15.16 13.17
CA VAL A 411 -10.27 16.23 12.53
C VAL A 411 -9.34 15.66 11.46
N PHE A 412 -8.68 14.53 11.73
CA PHE A 412 -7.86 13.81 10.75
C PHE A 412 -8.65 13.46 9.47
N LEU A 413 -9.83 12.85 9.62
CA LEU A 413 -10.67 12.48 8.48
C LEU A 413 -11.25 13.71 7.77
N GLN A 414 -11.60 14.78 8.48
CA GLN A 414 -12.03 16.05 7.88
C GLN A 414 -10.93 16.67 7.03
N SER A 415 -9.67 16.68 7.52
CA SER A 415 -8.51 17.13 6.74
C SER A 415 -8.28 16.29 5.50
N LEU A 416 -8.43 14.97 5.59
CA LEU A 416 -8.32 14.05 4.45
C LEU A 416 -9.41 14.30 3.40
N LEU A 417 -10.59 14.71 3.84
CA LEU A 417 -11.73 15.06 2.99
C LEU A 417 -11.69 16.51 2.50
N GLY A 418 -10.65 17.29 2.84
CA GLY A 418 -10.53 18.70 2.46
C GLY A 418 -11.68 19.57 2.98
N MET A 419 -12.27 19.18 4.12
CA MET A 419 -13.25 20.00 4.84
C MET A 419 -12.52 21.08 5.65
N ASP A 420 -13.23 22.12 6.09
CA ASP A 420 -12.62 23.14 6.96
C ASP A 420 -12.23 22.53 8.32
N PHE A 421 -10.99 22.74 8.75
CA PHE A 421 -10.47 22.23 10.00
C PHE A 421 -9.50 23.21 10.65
N THR A 422 -9.54 23.28 11.98
CA THR A 422 -8.56 24.03 12.76
C THR A 422 -7.31 23.16 12.93
N TYR A 423 -6.29 23.39 12.12
CA TYR A 423 -4.99 22.76 12.30
C TYR A 423 -4.31 23.33 13.54
N LYS A 424 -3.95 22.46 14.49
CA LYS A 424 -3.00 22.81 15.56
C LYS A 424 -1.63 22.32 15.12
N ASN A 425 -0.71 23.25 14.87
CA ASN A 425 0.66 22.92 14.51
C ASN A 425 1.34 22.16 15.67
N LEU A 426 1.63 20.86 15.46
CA LEU A 426 2.32 20.04 16.44
C LEU A 426 3.77 20.49 16.68
N CYS A 427 4.37 21.22 15.74
CA CYS A 427 5.76 21.67 15.79
C CYS A 427 5.94 23.07 16.40
N SER A 428 4.89 23.63 17.01
CA SER A 428 4.87 25.00 17.55
C SER A 428 5.88 25.30 18.68
N ASN A 429 6.51 24.27 19.26
CA ASN A 429 7.51 24.42 20.33
C ASN A 429 8.98 24.37 19.84
N LYS A 430 9.23 24.24 18.54
CA LYS A 430 10.58 24.32 17.94
C LYS A 430 10.75 25.70 17.27
N SER A 431 11.06 26.72 18.05
CA SER A 431 11.48 28.05 17.57
C SER A 431 12.89 28.35 18.00
#